data_AF-A0A7C3SP86-F1
#
_entry.id   AF-A0A7C3SP86-F1
#
_cell.length_a   1.000
_cell.length_b   1.000
_cell.length_c   1.000
_cell.angle_alpha   90.00
_cell.angle_beta   90.00
_cell.angle_gamma   90.00
#
_symmetry.space_group_name_H-M   'P 1'
#
loop_
_entity.id
_entity.type
_entity.pdbx_description
1 polymer ?
#
loop_
_entity_poly.entity_id
_entity_poly.type
_entity_poly.pdbx_seq_one_letter_code
_entity_poly.pdbx_strand_id
1 'polypeptide(L)'
;MDYEILKTILCLLEKIKYKADLTPQPTEEEIKEKKKRKEELEKKLKEIKEGMEKNRDIATQALGVISLPLLSNQINTLKFELLEGKKIFLTQEDITRCRINFEDDFKNLLKKIKKDYGIIIDFREVIGDKQKYYEIALPKDFDERYAKILQKLRKLLSKVAPKESEKKEKEKKSLRDMPISYDAESCVIKIGELEVKLPPGRYESDFCKIMFKYKPNKPISWDIIWDGIMGSSLTGEKPEPTRENWQMVYDTMRRINKRVKQTLNVDENLFSWKEKQVIRNF
;
A
#
# COMPACT_ATOMS: atom_id res chain seq x y z
N MET A 1 12.64 -8.18 13.07
CA MET A 1 11.91 -7.61 11.90
C MET A 1 10.58 -7.12 12.43
N ASP A 2 10.19 -5.88 12.12
CA ASP A 2 8.92 -5.30 12.56
C ASP A 2 7.72 -6.16 12.10
N TYR A 3 6.73 -6.31 12.98
CA TYR A 3 5.47 -7.01 12.72
C TYR A 3 4.74 -6.44 11.49
N GLU A 4 4.71 -5.11 11.34
CA GLU A 4 4.05 -4.47 10.20
C GLU A 4 4.82 -4.75 8.90
N ILE A 5 6.16 -4.79 8.94
CA ILE A 5 6.96 -5.18 7.77
C ILE A 5 6.66 -6.62 7.34
N LEU A 6 6.52 -7.55 8.30
CA LEU A 6 6.18 -8.95 8.00
C LEU A 6 4.79 -9.08 7.36
N LYS A 7 3.79 -8.35 7.86
CA LYS A 7 2.45 -8.30 7.24
C LYS A 7 2.50 -7.77 5.83
N THR A 8 3.24 -6.69 5.62
CA THR A 8 3.40 -6.06 4.31
C THR A 8 4.04 -7.01 3.30
N ILE A 9 5.11 -7.73 3.71
CA ILE A 9 5.72 -8.79 2.88
C ILE A 9 4.70 -9.88 2.56
N LEU A 10 3.94 -10.34 3.56
CA LEU A 10 2.96 -11.41 3.38
C LEU A 10 1.84 -11.01 2.40
N CYS A 11 1.29 -9.80 2.55
CA CYS A 11 0.31 -9.24 1.61
C CYS A 11 0.85 -9.20 0.18
N LEU A 12 2.08 -8.71 0.01
CA LEU A 12 2.69 -8.59 -1.31
C LEU A 12 2.93 -9.98 -1.93
N LEU A 13 3.38 -10.97 -1.16
CA LEU A 13 3.58 -12.32 -1.64
C LEU A 13 2.27 -13.00 -2.05
N GLU A 14 1.18 -12.81 -1.30
CA GLU A 14 -0.15 -13.29 -1.67
C GLU A 14 -0.62 -12.64 -2.98
N LYS A 15 -0.33 -11.36 -3.18
CA LYS A 15 -0.66 -10.66 -4.40
C LYS A 15 0.16 -11.12 -5.60
N ILE A 16 1.45 -11.37 -5.41
CA ILE A 16 2.35 -11.96 -6.41
C ILE A 16 1.83 -13.35 -6.81
N LYS A 17 1.49 -14.19 -5.82
CA LYS A 17 0.93 -15.53 -6.05
C LYS A 17 -0.36 -15.48 -6.87
N TYR A 18 -1.30 -14.62 -6.46
CA TYR A 18 -2.55 -14.42 -7.20
C TYR A 18 -2.31 -14.05 -8.66
N LYS A 19 -1.40 -13.11 -8.94
CA LYS A 19 -1.07 -12.73 -10.32
C LYS A 19 -0.38 -13.86 -11.08
N ALA A 20 0.50 -14.60 -10.43
CA ALA A 20 1.20 -15.74 -11.03
C ALA A 20 0.22 -16.86 -11.41
N ASP A 21 -0.87 -17.04 -10.67
CA ASP A 21 -1.90 -18.02 -10.97
C ASP A 21 -2.78 -17.62 -12.16
N LEU A 22 -2.96 -16.31 -12.37
CA LEU A 22 -3.68 -15.78 -13.52
C LEU A 22 -2.84 -15.68 -14.79
N THR A 23 -1.50 -15.63 -14.68
CA THR A 23 -0.64 -15.55 -15.85
C THR A 23 -0.38 -16.93 -16.46
N PRO A 24 -0.75 -17.18 -17.73
CA PRO A 24 -0.39 -18.41 -18.41
C PRO A 24 1.14 -18.56 -18.55
N GLN A 25 1.62 -19.80 -18.55
CA GLN A 25 3.03 -20.07 -18.86
C GLN A 25 3.29 -19.78 -20.34
N PRO A 26 4.45 -19.18 -20.68
CA PRO A 26 4.83 -19.03 -22.09
C PRO A 26 5.03 -20.40 -22.74
N THR A 27 4.69 -20.52 -24.02
CA THR A 27 4.85 -21.76 -24.77
C THR A 27 6.32 -22.01 -25.11
N GLU A 28 6.69 -23.27 -25.38
CA GLU A 28 8.06 -23.60 -25.82
C GLU A 28 8.45 -22.87 -27.12
N GLU A 29 7.48 -22.66 -28.01
CA GLU A 29 7.65 -21.91 -29.26
C GLU A 29 7.95 -20.43 -29.01
N GLU A 30 7.18 -19.77 -28.12
CA GLU A 30 7.43 -18.38 -27.72
C GLU A 30 8.82 -18.21 -27.09
N ILE A 31 9.24 -19.18 -26.26
CA ILE A 31 10.57 -19.17 -25.65
C ILE A 31 11.65 -19.32 -26.73
N LYS A 32 11.46 -20.24 -27.69
CA LYS A 32 12.41 -20.49 -28.78
C LYS A 32 12.54 -19.27 -29.69
N GLU A 33 11.43 -18.61 -30.04
CA GLU A 33 11.42 -17.39 -30.84
C GLU A 33 12.17 -16.25 -30.13
N LYS A 34 11.90 -16.03 -28.84
CA LYS A 34 12.60 -15.02 -28.04
C LYS A 34 14.10 -15.28 -27.94
N LYS A 35 14.52 -16.55 -27.81
CA LYS A 35 15.94 -16.94 -27.79
C LYS A 35 16.62 -16.59 -29.10
N LYS A 36 16.02 -16.97 -30.24
CA LYS A 36 16.53 -16.65 -31.58
C LYS A 36 16.65 -15.13 -31.78
N ARG A 37 15.63 -14.37 -31.39
CA ARG A 37 15.64 -12.90 -31.49
C ARG A 37 16.74 -12.27 -30.64
N LYS A 38 17.02 -12.80 -29.44
CA LYS A 38 18.14 -12.33 -28.61
C LYS A 38 19.49 -12.56 -29.29
N GLU A 39 19.73 -13.76 -29.81
CA GLU A 39 20.98 -14.11 -30.50
C GLU A 39 21.21 -13.20 -31.72
N GLU A 40 20.15 -12.92 -32.48
CA GLU A 40 20.20 -11.97 -33.61
C GLU A 40 20.57 -10.55 -33.17
N LEU A 41 20.00 -10.04 -32.07
CA LEU A 41 20.33 -8.71 -31.55
C LEU A 41 21.74 -8.64 -30.96
N GLU A 42 22.20 -9.69 -30.26
CA GLU A 42 23.56 -9.76 -29.73
C GLU A 42 24.60 -9.78 -30.85
N LYS A 43 24.33 -10.50 -31.95
CA LYS A 43 25.16 -10.48 -33.16
C LYS A 43 25.23 -9.08 -33.77
N LYS A 44 24.08 -8.40 -33.97
CA LYS A 44 24.03 -7.01 -34.48
C LYS A 44 24.79 -6.03 -33.58
N LEU A 45 24.66 -6.16 -32.26
CA LEU A 45 25.40 -5.32 -31.32
C LEU A 45 26.92 -5.54 -31.44
N LYS A 46 27.36 -6.79 -31.62
CA LYS A 46 28.77 -7.12 -31.82
C LYS A 46 29.32 -6.51 -33.12
N GLU A 47 28.60 -6.65 -34.23
CA GLU A 47 28.98 -6.07 -35.53
C GLU A 47 29.11 -4.54 -35.46
N ILE A 48 28.19 -3.86 -34.77
CA ILE A 48 28.25 -2.40 -34.58
C ILE A 48 29.47 -2.00 -33.74
N LYS A 49 29.76 -2.74 -32.66
CA LYS A 49 30.95 -2.47 -31.82
C LYS A 49 32.26 -2.66 -32.60
N GLU A 50 32.38 -3.75 -33.36
CA GLU A 50 33.55 -4.00 -34.20
C GLU A 50 33.71 -2.94 -35.31
N GLY A 51 32.60 -2.49 -35.91
CA GLY A 51 32.60 -1.40 -36.88
C GLY A 51 33.03 -0.05 -36.29
N MET A 52 32.62 0.24 -35.05
CA MET A 52 33.05 1.44 -34.33
C MET A 52 34.54 1.42 -33.96
N GLU A 53 35.09 0.26 -33.59
CA GLU A 53 36.52 0.12 -33.30
C GLU A 53 37.38 0.35 -34.55
N LYS A 54 36.92 -0.15 -35.71
CA LYS A 54 37.62 0.03 -37.00
C LYS A 54 37.56 1.47 -37.53
N ASN A 55 36.47 2.18 -37.26
CA ASN A 55 36.20 3.54 -37.78
C ASN A 55 36.21 4.60 -36.68
N ARG A 56 37.14 4.49 -35.72
CA ARG A 56 37.19 5.30 -34.49
C ARG A 56 37.17 6.81 -34.75
N ASP A 57 37.70 7.25 -35.90
CA ASP A 57 37.79 8.66 -36.27
C ASP A 57 36.53 9.22 -36.96
N ILE A 58 35.63 8.38 -37.47
CA ILE A 58 34.41 8.78 -38.22
C ILE A 58 33.12 8.41 -37.46
N ALA A 59 33.14 7.32 -36.68
CA ALA A 59 31.95 6.74 -36.05
C ALA A 59 31.43 7.53 -34.83
N THR A 60 32.24 8.44 -34.29
CA THR A 60 31.93 9.18 -33.06
C THR A 60 30.85 10.24 -33.24
N GLN A 61 30.57 10.72 -34.46
CA GLN A 61 29.75 11.93 -34.66
C GLN A 61 28.27 11.74 -35.05
N ALA A 62 27.79 10.57 -35.50
CA ALA A 62 26.39 10.48 -35.97
C ALA A 62 25.60 9.19 -35.62
N LEU A 63 26.21 8.00 -35.69
CA LEU A 63 25.46 6.73 -35.59
C LEU A 63 25.65 5.98 -34.25
N GLY A 64 26.79 6.13 -33.59
CA GLY A 64 27.10 5.41 -32.34
C GLY A 64 26.33 5.89 -31.10
N VAL A 65 25.95 7.18 -31.05
CA VAL A 65 25.33 7.79 -29.85
C VAL A 65 23.87 7.37 -29.68
N ILE A 66 23.12 7.19 -30.77
CA ILE A 66 21.67 6.91 -30.71
C ILE A 66 21.39 5.40 -30.78
N SER A 67 22.15 4.63 -31.58
CA SER A 67 21.84 3.22 -31.84
C SER A 67 22.27 2.27 -30.71
N LEU A 68 23.41 2.53 -30.04
CA LEU A 68 23.93 1.65 -28.98
C LEU A 68 23.04 1.59 -27.73
N PRO A 69 22.54 2.71 -27.16
CA PRO A 69 21.66 2.66 -26.00
C PRO A 69 20.35 1.94 -26.30
N LEU A 70 19.78 2.14 -27.49
CA LEU A 70 18.55 1.49 -27.92
C LEU A 70 18.73 -0.03 -28.01
N LEU A 71 19.80 -0.50 -28.67
CA LEU A 71 20.11 -1.93 -28.78
C LEU A 71 20.43 -2.54 -27.41
N SER A 72 21.17 -1.83 -26.56
CA SER A 72 21.44 -2.26 -25.18
C SER A 72 20.16 -2.44 -24.38
N ASN A 73 19.22 -1.49 -24.48
CA ASN A 73 17.91 -1.56 -23.82
C ASN A 73 17.05 -2.71 -24.38
N GLN A 74 17.08 -2.96 -25.70
CA GLN A 74 16.40 -4.10 -26.31
C GLN A 74 17.00 -5.43 -25.84
N ILE A 75 18.33 -5.54 -25.75
CA ILE A 75 19.01 -6.74 -25.24
C ILE A 75 18.70 -6.95 -23.76
N ASN A 76 18.70 -5.90 -22.94
CA ASN A 76 18.33 -6.02 -21.53
C ASN A 76 16.87 -6.43 -21.35
N THR A 77 15.99 -5.91 -22.22
CA THR A 77 14.59 -6.33 -22.29
C THR A 77 14.47 -7.81 -22.65
N LEU A 78 15.19 -8.27 -23.68
CA LEU A 78 15.19 -9.69 -24.05
C LEU A 78 15.83 -10.59 -22.99
N LYS A 79 16.89 -10.13 -22.31
CA LYS A 79 17.50 -10.85 -21.18
C LYS A 79 16.49 -11.05 -20.06
N PHE A 80 15.74 -10.01 -19.71
CA PHE A 80 14.64 -10.10 -18.76
C PHE A 80 13.54 -11.03 -19.28
N GLU A 81 13.17 -10.92 -20.56
CA GLU A 81 12.17 -11.77 -21.20
C GLU A 81 12.56 -13.26 -21.29
N LEU A 82 13.85 -13.55 -21.26
CA LEU A 82 14.40 -14.90 -21.31
C LEU A 82 14.72 -15.49 -19.94
N LEU A 83 14.49 -14.72 -18.86
CA LEU A 83 14.51 -15.29 -17.52
C LEU A 83 13.48 -16.41 -17.45
N GLU A 84 13.92 -17.57 -16.98
CA GLU A 84 13.10 -18.75 -16.90
C GLU A 84 12.00 -18.59 -15.85
N GLY A 85 10.74 -18.82 -16.26
CA GLY A 85 9.58 -18.89 -15.38
C GLY A 85 8.48 -17.87 -15.73
N LYS A 86 7.56 -17.66 -14.79
CA LYS A 86 6.39 -16.79 -14.99
C LYS A 86 6.79 -15.33 -14.85
N LYS A 87 6.17 -14.47 -15.66
CA LYS A 87 6.25 -13.02 -15.48
C LYS A 87 4.91 -12.47 -15.07
N ILE A 88 4.91 -11.56 -14.12
CA ILE A 88 3.70 -10.91 -13.65
C ILE A 88 3.86 -9.40 -13.69
N PHE A 89 2.72 -8.72 -13.72
CA PHE A 89 2.66 -7.26 -13.69
C PHE A 89 1.93 -6.82 -12.42
N LEU A 90 2.57 -5.93 -11.65
CA LEU A 90 1.97 -5.27 -10.50
C LEU A 90 1.76 -3.79 -10.82
N THR A 91 0.49 -3.39 -10.79
CA THR A 91 0.07 -1.99 -10.97
C THR A 91 0.22 -1.20 -9.67
N GLN A 92 0.14 0.13 -9.75
CA GLN A 92 0.10 0.98 -8.57
C GLN A 92 -1.04 0.62 -7.61
N GLU A 93 -2.21 0.28 -8.14
CA GLU A 93 -3.35 -0.16 -7.34
C GLU A 93 -3.06 -1.47 -6.58
N ASP A 94 -2.38 -2.42 -7.22
CA ASP A 94 -2.00 -3.68 -6.57
C ASP A 94 -1.08 -3.44 -5.37
N ILE A 95 -0.24 -2.40 -5.43
CA ILE A 95 0.77 -2.07 -4.40
C ILE A 95 0.18 -1.22 -3.27
N THR A 96 -0.65 -0.22 -3.58
CA THR A 96 -1.31 0.61 -2.57
C THR A 96 -2.26 -0.20 -1.69
N ARG A 97 -2.88 -1.26 -2.23
CA ARG A 97 -3.69 -2.22 -1.45
C ARG A 97 -2.90 -2.93 -0.34
N CYS A 98 -1.59 -3.09 -0.50
CA CYS A 98 -0.71 -3.63 0.55
C CYS A 98 -0.14 -2.55 1.49
N ARG A 99 -0.66 -1.32 1.44
CA ARG A 99 -0.23 -0.16 2.25
C ARG A 99 1.26 0.17 2.09
N ILE A 100 1.80 -0.07 0.90
CA ILE A 100 3.18 0.28 0.55
C ILE A 100 3.15 1.56 -0.26
N ASN A 101 4.05 2.49 0.04
CA ASN A 101 4.28 3.64 -0.83
C ASN A 101 4.92 3.13 -2.15
N PHE A 102 4.33 3.49 -3.29
CA PHE A 102 4.66 2.94 -4.60
C PHE A 102 6.07 3.32 -5.12
N GLU A 103 6.72 4.29 -4.48
CA GLU A 103 8.03 4.81 -4.84
C GLU A 103 9.18 3.92 -4.28
N ASP A 104 10.20 4.52 -3.69
CA ASP A 104 11.43 3.83 -3.28
C ASP A 104 11.18 2.70 -2.27
N ASP A 105 10.15 2.84 -1.42
CA ASP A 105 9.77 1.82 -0.44
C ASP A 105 9.43 0.48 -1.11
N PHE A 106 8.65 0.52 -2.20
CA PHE A 106 8.28 -0.68 -2.92
C PHE A 106 9.49 -1.33 -3.60
N LYS A 107 10.33 -0.54 -4.26
CA LYS A 107 11.56 -1.02 -4.92
C LYS A 107 12.51 -1.66 -3.91
N ASN A 108 12.69 -1.05 -2.74
CA ASN A 108 13.52 -1.58 -1.67
C ASN A 108 12.93 -2.87 -1.08
N LEU A 109 11.60 -2.95 -0.96
CA LEU A 109 10.92 -4.16 -0.53
C LEU A 109 11.11 -5.31 -1.52
N LEU A 110 11.00 -5.07 -2.84
CA LEU A 110 11.27 -6.09 -3.86
C LEU A 110 12.73 -6.56 -3.82
N LYS A 111 13.70 -5.65 -3.66
CA LYS A 111 15.12 -6.03 -3.47
C LYS A 111 15.29 -6.93 -2.26
N LYS A 112 14.63 -6.59 -1.14
CA LYS A 112 14.65 -7.40 0.07
C LYS A 112 14.01 -8.77 -0.14
N ILE A 113 12.88 -8.84 -0.84
CA ILE A 113 12.20 -10.11 -1.14
C ILE A 113 13.08 -11.00 -2.03
N LYS A 114 13.68 -10.43 -3.07
CA LYS A 114 14.65 -11.10 -3.95
C LYS A 114 15.84 -11.64 -3.15
N LYS A 115 16.47 -10.81 -2.31
CA LYS A 115 17.67 -11.17 -1.54
C LYS A 115 17.38 -12.21 -0.44
N ASP A 116 16.36 -11.97 0.38
CA ASP A 116 16.15 -12.73 1.62
C ASP A 116 15.36 -14.03 1.40
N TYR A 117 14.55 -14.09 0.33
CA TYR A 117 13.63 -15.21 0.10
C TYR A 117 13.83 -15.89 -1.26
N GLY A 118 14.51 -15.25 -2.22
CA GLY A 118 14.80 -15.87 -3.52
C GLY A 118 13.55 -16.26 -4.33
N ILE A 119 12.40 -15.63 -4.05
CA ILE A 119 11.12 -15.89 -4.74
C ILE A 119 10.94 -15.03 -6.00
N ILE A 120 11.75 -13.98 -6.12
CA ILE A 120 11.83 -13.10 -7.29
C ILE A 120 13.21 -13.32 -7.91
N ILE A 121 13.26 -13.65 -9.20
CA ILE A 121 14.52 -13.71 -9.95
C ILE A 121 14.97 -12.28 -10.22
N ASP A 122 14.08 -11.48 -10.81
CA ASP A 122 14.37 -10.09 -11.13
C ASP A 122 13.09 -9.27 -11.27
N PHE A 123 13.24 -7.95 -11.26
CA PHE A 123 12.12 -7.06 -11.52
C PHE A 123 12.60 -5.77 -12.17
N ARG A 124 11.71 -5.14 -12.94
CA ARG A 124 11.95 -3.81 -13.50
C ARG A 124 10.72 -2.94 -13.42
N GLU A 125 10.98 -1.66 -13.33
CA GLU A 125 9.95 -0.63 -13.45
C GLU A 125 9.69 -0.37 -14.93
N VAL A 126 8.42 -0.27 -15.30
CA VAL A 126 8.00 0.07 -16.66
C VAL A 126 7.05 1.26 -16.58
N ILE A 127 7.39 2.30 -17.34
CA ILE A 127 6.59 3.51 -17.48
C ILE A 127 5.76 3.34 -18.76
N GLY A 128 4.48 2.98 -18.61
CA GLY A 128 3.54 2.93 -19.73
C GLY A 128 2.85 4.29 -19.92
N ASP A 129 2.16 4.44 -21.05
CA ASP A 129 1.51 5.71 -21.45
C ASP A 129 0.49 6.23 -20.42
N LYS A 130 -0.18 5.33 -19.70
CA LYS A 130 -1.25 5.68 -18.73
C LYS A 130 -0.84 5.51 -17.28
N GLN A 131 0.08 4.57 -17.00
CA GLN A 131 0.43 4.22 -15.63
C GLN A 131 1.81 3.54 -15.56
N LYS A 132 2.47 3.75 -14.42
CA LYS A 132 3.67 3.03 -14.04
C LYS A 132 3.31 1.66 -13.44
N TYR A 133 4.07 0.63 -13.77
CA TYR A 133 3.90 -0.72 -13.22
C TYR A 133 5.25 -1.40 -13.04
N TYR A 134 5.26 -2.52 -12.32
CA TYR A 134 6.43 -3.36 -12.15
C TYR A 134 6.24 -4.70 -12.83
N GLU A 135 7.19 -5.08 -13.67
CA GLU A 135 7.28 -6.42 -14.24
C GLU A 135 8.22 -7.26 -13.35
N ILE A 136 7.75 -8.43 -12.91
CA ILE A 136 8.45 -9.30 -11.98
C ILE A 136 8.62 -10.67 -12.61
N ALA A 137 9.87 -11.14 -12.68
CA ALA A 137 10.22 -12.48 -13.11
C ALA A 137 10.30 -13.43 -11.90
N LEU A 138 9.53 -14.51 -11.97
CA LEU A 138 9.41 -15.54 -10.95
C LEU A 138 10.08 -16.84 -11.43
N PRO A 139 10.69 -17.63 -10.54
CA PRO A 139 11.33 -18.87 -10.95
C PRO A 139 10.34 -19.97 -11.30
N LYS A 140 10.79 -20.99 -12.03
CA LYS A 140 9.95 -22.15 -12.43
C LYS A 140 9.35 -22.88 -11.23
N ASP A 141 10.10 -22.98 -10.13
CA ASP A 141 9.72 -23.59 -8.86
C ASP A 141 9.05 -22.59 -7.89
N PHE A 142 8.45 -21.50 -8.42
CA PHE A 142 7.84 -20.43 -7.63
C PHE A 142 6.84 -20.94 -6.59
N ASP A 143 5.95 -21.87 -6.95
CA ASP A 143 4.90 -22.35 -6.06
C ASP A 143 5.46 -23.11 -4.84
N GLU A 144 6.49 -23.92 -5.03
CA GLU A 144 7.18 -24.62 -3.94
C GLU A 144 7.91 -23.65 -3.01
N ARG A 145 8.61 -22.67 -3.60
CA ARG A 145 9.30 -21.61 -2.83
C ARG A 145 8.30 -20.79 -2.03
N TYR A 146 7.21 -20.38 -2.66
CA TYR A 146 6.12 -19.62 -2.05
C TYR A 146 5.57 -20.33 -0.82
N ALA A 147 5.22 -21.62 -0.94
CA ALA A 147 4.69 -22.40 0.17
C ALA A 147 5.66 -22.46 1.37
N LYS A 148 6.95 -22.72 1.11
CA LYS A 148 8.00 -22.76 2.13
C LYS A 148 8.16 -21.40 2.84
N ILE A 149 8.20 -20.31 2.06
CA ILE A 149 8.33 -18.95 2.59
C ILE A 149 7.11 -18.55 3.41
N LEU A 150 5.90 -18.85 2.92
CA LEU A 150 4.66 -18.54 3.60
C LEU A 150 4.59 -19.22 4.97
N GLN A 151 4.99 -20.49 5.05
CA GLN A 151 5.08 -21.21 6.31
C GLN A 151 6.09 -20.56 7.28
N LYS A 152 7.27 -20.17 6.79
CA LYS A 152 8.30 -19.49 7.58
C LYS A 152 7.80 -18.13 8.10
N LEU A 153 7.16 -17.33 7.24
CA LEU A 153 6.63 -16.02 7.61
C LEU A 153 5.51 -16.14 8.63
N ARG A 154 4.58 -17.09 8.48
CA ARG A 154 3.51 -17.33 9.47
C ARG A 154 4.08 -17.71 10.84
N LYS A 155 5.12 -18.55 10.89
CA LYS A 155 5.83 -18.90 12.15
C LYS A 155 6.55 -17.70 12.78
N LEU A 156 7.10 -16.80 11.98
CA LEU A 156 7.69 -15.56 12.49
C LEU A 156 6.60 -14.62 13.01
N LEU A 157 5.51 -14.52 12.27
CA LEU A 157 4.38 -13.66 12.62
C LEU A 157 3.73 -14.14 13.91
N SER A 158 3.62 -15.44 14.19
CA SER A 158 3.11 -15.94 15.47
C SER A 158 4.05 -15.68 16.66
N LYS A 159 5.35 -15.49 16.42
CA LYS A 159 6.34 -15.16 17.47
C LYS A 159 6.41 -13.66 17.75
N VAL A 160 6.22 -12.85 16.72
CA VAL A 160 6.36 -11.38 16.78
C VAL A 160 5.00 -10.70 16.94
N ALA A 161 3.90 -11.40 16.63
CA ALA A 161 2.56 -10.92 16.93
C ALA A 161 2.56 -10.51 18.40
N PRO A 162 2.14 -9.27 18.72
CA PRO A 162 1.97 -8.89 20.11
C PRO A 162 1.12 -9.99 20.73
N LYS A 163 1.59 -10.59 21.83
CA LYS A 163 0.80 -11.53 22.63
C LYS A 163 -0.41 -10.75 23.15
N GLU A 164 -1.43 -10.57 22.32
CA GLU A 164 -2.72 -10.01 22.72
C GLU A 164 -3.34 -10.88 23.83
N SER A 165 -2.88 -12.13 23.94
CA SER A 165 -3.25 -13.11 24.97
C SER A 165 -2.61 -12.90 26.36
N GLU A 166 -1.80 -11.86 26.59
CA GLU A 166 -1.45 -11.43 27.95
C GLU A 166 -1.90 -9.99 28.24
N LYS A 167 -2.91 -9.48 27.50
CA LYS A 167 -3.86 -8.58 28.16
C LYS A 167 -4.54 -9.42 29.24
N LYS A 168 -4.03 -9.36 30.47
CA LYS A 168 -4.84 -9.57 31.68
C LYS A 168 -6.21 -8.98 31.36
N GLU A 169 -7.29 -9.73 31.51
CA GLU A 169 -8.65 -9.20 31.47
C GLU A 169 -8.74 -8.10 32.53
N LYS A 170 -8.26 -6.91 32.20
CA LYS A 170 -8.58 -5.70 32.93
C LYS A 170 -10.05 -5.55 32.65
N GLU A 171 -10.84 -5.67 33.71
CA GLU A 171 -12.29 -5.45 33.71
C GLU A 171 -12.61 -4.35 32.71
N LYS A 172 -13.42 -4.70 31.71
CA LYS A 172 -13.80 -3.77 30.65
C LYS A 172 -14.49 -2.60 31.34
N LYS A 173 -13.86 -1.44 31.29
CA LYS A 173 -14.44 -0.25 31.87
C LYS A 173 -15.66 0.16 31.04
N SER A 174 -16.74 0.61 31.67
CA SER A 174 -17.84 1.25 30.94
C SER A 174 -17.53 2.74 30.75
N LEU A 175 -17.88 3.27 29.58
CA LEU A 175 -17.82 4.70 29.29
C LEU A 175 -18.93 5.48 30.00
N ARG A 176 -20.03 4.81 30.40
CA ARG A 176 -21.20 5.44 31.04
C ARG A 176 -20.88 6.12 32.36
N ASP A 177 -19.94 5.54 33.11
CA ASP A 177 -19.63 5.96 34.47
C ASP A 177 -18.48 6.98 34.53
N MET A 178 -17.97 7.42 33.37
CA MET A 178 -16.82 8.31 33.28
C MET A 178 -17.20 9.68 32.74
N PRO A 179 -16.71 10.77 33.35
CA PRO A 179 -16.88 12.09 32.76
C PRO A 179 -16.07 12.17 31.46
N ILE A 180 -16.72 12.60 30.38
CA ILE A 180 -16.09 12.74 29.06
C ILE A 180 -16.08 14.22 28.65
N SER A 181 -14.90 14.71 28.30
CA SER A 181 -14.70 16.07 27.81
C SER A 181 -13.69 16.10 26.66
N TYR A 182 -13.70 17.18 25.88
CA TYR A 182 -12.77 17.39 24.79
C TYR A 182 -12.02 18.69 24.98
N ASP A 183 -10.69 18.61 24.97
CA ASP A 183 -9.80 19.76 24.99
C ASP A 183 -9.34 20.05 23.55
N ALA A 184 -9.85 21.15 23.00
CA ALA A 184 -9.61 21.54 21.62
C ALA A 184 -8.20 22.10 21.38
N GLU A 185 -7.53 22.63 22.42
CA GLU A 185 -6.18 23.19 22.29
C GLU A 185 -5.15 22.07 22.19
N SER A 186 -5.28 21.08 23.07
CA SER A 186 -4.38 19.92 23.10
C SER A 186 -4.79 18.77 22.16
N CYS A 187 -5.97 18.86 21.53
CA CYS A 187 -6.56 17.80 20.70
C CYS A 187 -6.70 16.47 21.47
N VAL A 188 -7.20 16.52 22.71
CA VAL A 188 -7.30 15.36 23.61
C VAL A 188 -8.74 15.13 24.04
N ILE A 189 -9.21 13.88 23.96
CA ILE A 189 -10.45 13.44 24.62
C ILE A 189 -10.09 12.94 26.02
N LYS A 190 -10.60 13.60 27.06
CA LYS A 190 -10.43 13.19 28.47
C LYS A 190 -11.62 12.34 28.90
N ILE A 191 -11.36 11.12 29.34
CA ILE A 191 -12.36 10.15 29.80
C ILE A 191 -11.96 9.68 31.19
N GLY A 192 -12.58 10.25 32.23
CA GLY A 192 -12.11 10.11 33.60
C GLY A 192 -10.69 10.65 33.74
N GLU A 193 -9.78 9.83 34.27
CA GLU A 193 -8.34 10.14 34.43
C GLU A 193 -7.50 9.83 33.18
N LEU A 194 -8.12 9.28 32.12
CA LEU A 194 -7.41 8.80 30.94
C LEU A 194 -7.53 9.80 29.78
N GLU A 195 -6.45 9.91 29.01
CA GLU A 195 -6.34 10.82 27.89
C GLU A 195 -6.19 10.07 26.57
N VAL A 196 -7.05 10.37 25.59
CA VAL A 196 -6.96 9.84 24.23
C VAL A 196 -6.50 10.96 23.31
N LYS A 197 -5.20 10.96 22.97
CA LYS A 197 -4.59 11.94 22.06
C LYS A 197 -5.03 11.71 20.62
N LEU A 198 -5.60 12.74 19.99
CA LEU A 198 -5.95 12.77 18.58
C LEU A 198 -4.78 13.36 17.76
N PRO A 199 -4.61 12.95 16.49
CA PRO A 199 -3.61 13.54 15.63
C PRO A 199 -3.95 15.02 15.32
N PRO A 200 -3.02 15.96 15.53
CA PRO A 200 -3.25 17.37 15.22
C PRO A 200 -3.42 17.59 13.71
N GLY A 201 -4.23 18.57 13.31
CA GLY A 201 -4.41 18.95 11.91
C GLY A 201 -5.08 17.89 11.03
N ARG A 202 -5.87 16.98 11.63
CA ARG A 202 -6.67 15.98 10.91
C ARG A 202 -8.14 16.13 11.27
N TYR A 203 -9.00 15.67 10.34
CA TYR A 203 -10.46 15.61 10.47
C TYR A 203 -10.97 15.08 11.83
N GLU A 204 -10.21 14.23 12.53
CA GLU A 204 -10.57 13.67 13.85
C GLU A 204 -10.70 14.75 14.94
N SER A 205 -9.82 15.76 14.95
CA SER A 205 -9.83 16.86 15.93
C SER A 205 -11.02 17.79 15.69
N ASP A 206 -11.22 18.23 14.45
CA ASP A 206 -12.33 19.10 14.07
C ASP A 206 -13.68 18.41 14.28
N PHE A 207 -13.77 17.12 13.95
CA PHE A 207 -14.94 16.30 14.25
C PHE A 207 -15.28 16.33 15.74
N CYS A 208 -14.30 16.12 16.62
CA CYS A 208 -14.55 16.17 18.07
C CYS A 208 -14.94 17.58 18.53
N LYS A 209 -14.27 18.62 18.02
CA LYS A 209 -14.63 20.02 18.29
C LYS A 209 -16.09 20.32 17.96
N ILE A 210 -16.64 19.76 16.89
CA ILE A 210 -18.04 19.93 16.50
C ILE A 210 -18.94 19.10 17.41
N MET A 211 -18.67 17.80 17.56
CA MET A 211 -19.54 16.89 18.31
C MET A 211 -19.69 17.26 19.79
N PHE A 212 -18.63 17.80 20.40
CA PHE A 212 -18.65 18.22 21.80
C PHE A 212 -19.34 19.57 22.06
N LYS A 213 -19.70 20.34 21.01
CA LYS A 213 -20.59 21.51 21.14
C LYS A 213 -22.03 21.12 21.46
N TYR A 214 -22.42 19.89 21.14
CA TYR A 214 -23.78 19.40 21.31
C TYR A 214 -23.89 18.47 22.52
N LYS A 215 -25.08 18.44 23.13
CA LYS A 215 -25.40 17.54 24.24
C LYS A 215 -25.30 16.06 23.81
N PRO A 216 -24.94 15.14 24.73
CA PRO A 216 -24.99 13.71 24.44
C PRO A 216 -26.37 13.27 23.97
N ASN A 217 -26.43 12.18 23.22
CA ASN A 217 -27.63 11.56 22.62
C ASN A 217 -28.43 12.46 21.66
N LYS A 218 -27.92 13.65 21.32
CA LYS A 218 -28.49 14.48 20.25
C LYS A 218 -27.98 14.02 18.89
N PRO A 219 -28.85 13.62 17.95
CA PRO A 219 -28.43 13.33 16.58
C PRO A 219 -27.99 14.62 15.87
N ILE A 220 -26.86 14.56 15.19
CA ILE A 220 -26.30 15.65 14.40
C ILE A 220 -26.15 15.15 12.98
N SER A 221 -26.71 15.89 12.03
CA SER A 221 -26.64 15.53 10.62
C SER A 221 -25.20 15.59 10.11
N TRP A 222 -24.84 14.64 9.24
CA TRP A 222 -23.49 14.50 8.71
C TRP A 222 -22.99 15.75 7.96
N ASP A 223 -23.89 16.51 7.33
CA ASP A 223 -23.60 17.74 6.58
C ASP A 223 -23.03 18.83 7.51
N ILE A 224 -23.66 19.05 8.67
CA ILE A 224 -23.18 19.99 9.71
C ILE A 224 -21.76 19.62 10.16
N ILE A 225 -21.48 18.33 10.29
CA ILE A 225 -20.17 17.84 10.73
C ILE A 225 -19.14 18.01 9.60
N TRP A 226 -19.52 17.68 8.37
CA TRP A 226 -18.68 17.85 7.19
C TRP A 226 -18.29 19.33 7.01
N ASP A 227 -19.26 20.24 7.09
CA ASP A 227 -19.03 21.68 6.95
C ASP A 227 -18.08 22.21 8.01
N GLY A 228 -18.25 21.78 9.27
CA GLY A 228 -17.36 22.19 10.35
C GLY A 228 -15.94 21.63 10.22
N ILE A 229 -15.76 20.47 9.58
CA ILE A 229 -14.44 19.88 9.31
C ILE A 229 -13.77 20.61 8.14
N MET A 230 -14.51 20.89 7.07
CA MET A 230 -13.99 21.50 5.85
C MET A 230 -13.84 23.03 5.97
N GLY A 231 -14.45 23.64 6.99
CA GLY A 231 -14.46 25.09 7.15
C GLY A 231 -15.34 25.81 6.13
N SER A 232 -16.28 25.08 5.50
CA SER A 232 -17.10 25.55 4.37
C SER A 232 -18.20 26.55 4.73
N SER A 233 -18.29 26.97 6.00
CA SER A 233 -19.27 27.96 6.49
C SER A 233 -19.13 29.38 5.89
N LEU A 234 -18.25 29.59 4.91
CA LEU A 234 -18.09 30.87 4.20
C LEU A 234 -19.08 31.04 3.03
N THR A 235 -19.58 29.96 2.43
CA THR A 235 -20.47 30.05 1.25
C THR A 235 -21.95 29.88 1.59
N GLY A 236 -22.30 29.30 2.75
CA GLY A 236 -23.69 29.09 3.19
C GLY A 236 -24.46 28.02 2.40
N GLU A 237 -23.84 27.41 1.39
CA GLU A 237 -24.42 26.33 0.60
C GLU A 237 -24.20 24.99 1.31
N LYS A 238 -25.26 24.18 1.41
CA LYS A 238 -25.16 22.84 1.97
C LYS A 238 -24.31 21.95 1.05
N PRO A 239 -23.45 21.08 1.61
CA PRO A 239 -22.66 20.17 0.81
C PRO A 239 -23.58 19.22 0.04
N GLU A 240 -23.20 18.91 -1.20
CA GLU A 240 -23.92 17.92 -1.98
C GLU A 240 -23.92 16.57 -1.23
N PRO A 241 -25.07 15.87 -1.17
CA PRO A 241 -25.22 14.61 -0.45
C PRO A 241 -24.60 13.41 -1.19
N THR A 242 -23.40 13.60 -1.74
CA THR A 242 -22.63 12.56 -2.41
C THR A 242 -22.14 11.52 -1.40
N ARG A 243 -21.92 10.30 -1.89
CA ARG A 243 -21.39 9.21 -1.06
C ARG A 243 -20.06 9.56 -0.41
N GLU A 244 -19.19 10.20 -1.15
CA GLU A 244 -17.84 10.54 -0.73
C GLU A 244 -17.85 11.46 0.50
N ASN A 245 -18.76 12.45 0.52
CA ASN A 245 -18.84 13.44 1.60
C ASN A 245 -19.27 12.81 2.93
N TRP A 246 -20.38 12.06 2.96
CA TRP A 246 -20.82 11.44 4.22
C TRP A 246 -19.91 10.27 4.64
N GLN A 247 -19.27 9.58 3.68
CA GLN A 247 -18.34 8.49 3.97
C GLN A 247 -17.10 9.01 4.73
N MET A 248 -16.60 10.20 4.40
CA MET A 248 -15.49 10.82 5.12
C MET A 248 -15.83 11.03 6.61
N VAL A 249 -17.03 11.52 6.92
CA VAL A 249 -17.51 11.72 8.29
C VAL A 249 -17.63 10.38 9.01
N TYR A 250 -18.22 9.38 8.35
CA TYR A 250 -18.35 8.03 8.89
C TYR A 250 -16.99 7.38 9.21
N ASP A 251 -16.02 7.48 8.30
CA ASP A 251 -14.69 6.90 8.49
C ASP A 251 -13.89 7.63 9.57
N THR A 252 -14.10 8.94 9.71
CA THR A 252 -13.50 9.74 10.79
C THR A 252 -14.05 9.31 12.15
N MET A 253 -15.37 9.21 12.28
CA MET A 253 -16.05 8.68 13.48
C MET A 253 -15.52 7.28 13.85
N ARG A 254 -15.41 6.38 12.86
CA ARG A 254 -14.95 5.00 13.08
C ARG A 254 -13.50 4.97 13.59
N ARG A 255 -12.62 5.83 13.06
CA ARG A 255 -11.22 5.94 13.51
C ARG A 255 -11.13 6.41 14.96
N ILE A 256 -11.93 7.41 15.34
CA ILE A 256 -11.97 7.90 16.73
C ILE A 256 -12.45 6.80 17.66
N ASN A 257 -13.57 6.14 17.35
CA ASN A 257 -14.09 5.03 18.16
C ASN A 257 -13.04 3.91 18.31
N LYS A 258 -12.39 3.52 17.22
CA LYS A 258 -11.32 2.51 17.27
C LYS A 258 -10.21 2.93 18.21
N ARG A 259 -9.77 4.19 18.15
CA ARG A 259 -8.73 4.73 19.04
C ARG A 259 -9.16 4.71 20.51
N VAL A 260 -10.36 5.21 20.82
CA VAL A 260 -10.93 5.19 22.18
C VAL A 260 -10.98 3.76 22.73
N LYS A 261 -11.51 2.81 21.96
CA LYS A 261 -11.57 1.39 22.34
C LYS A 261 -10.20 0.78 22.60
N GLN A 262 -9.23 1.09 21.74
CA GLN A 262 -7.87 0.58 21.87
C GLN A 262 -7.15 1.16 23.10
N THR A 263 -7.30 2.46 23.36
CA THR A 263 -6.65 3.14 24.49
C THR A 263 -7.26 2.75 25.83
N LEU A 264 -8.59 2.67 25.90
CA LEU A 264 -9.30 2.46 27.17
C LEU A 264 -9.70 1.00 27.44
N ASN A 265 -9.54 0.11 26.45
CA ASN A 265 -9.98 -1.28 26.51
C ASN A 265 -11.48 -1.42 26.80
N VAL A 266 -12.29 -0.63 26.10
CA VAL A 266 -13.75 -0.62 26.21
C VAL A 266 -14.40 -1.16 24.93
N ASP A 267 -15.59 -1.75 25.04
CA ASP A 267 -16.36 -2.22 23.88
C ASP A 267 -17.39 -1.21 23.39
N GLU A 268 -17.74 -0.22 24.22
CA GLU A 268 -18.70 0.82 23.89
C GLU A 268 -18.11 1.79 22.86
N ASN A 269 -18.95 2.28 21.94
CA ASN A 269 -18.56 3.34 21.00
C ASN A 269 -18.83 4.69 21.65
N LEU A 270 -17.92 5.65 21.52
CA LEU A 270 -18.17 7.04 21.92
C LEU A 270 -19.20 7.72 21.00
N PHE A 271 -19.12 7.42 19.70
CA PHE A 271 -20.02 7.93 18.68
C PHE A 271 -20.73 6.79 17.94
N SER A 272 -21.99 6.99 17.55
CA SER A 272 -22.74 6.03 16.73
C SER A 272 -23.29 6.71 15.47
N TRP A 273 -23.49 5.92 14.42
CA TRP A 273 -24.05 6.38 13.15
C TRP A 273 -25.47 5.82 12.98
N LYS A 274 -26.44 6.69 12.70
CA LYS A 274 -27.84 6.31 12.43
C LYS A 274 -28.41 7.24 11.37
N GLU A 275 -28.93 6.69 10.27
CA GLU A 275 -29.64 7.47 9.23
C GLU A 275 -28.88 8.70 8.71
N LYS A 276 -27.57 8.57 8.49
CA LYS A 276 -26.66 9.67 8.13
C LYS A 276 -26.55 10.78 9.19
N GLN A 277 -26.81 10.44 10.44
CA GLN A 277 -26.57 11.29 11.59
C GLN A 277 -25.55 10.63 12.50
N VAL A 278 -24.76 11.45 13.18
CA VAL A 278 -23.84 11.01 14.22
C VAL A 278 -24.45 11.36 15.58
N ILE A 279 -24.42 10.41 16.50
CA ILE A 279 -24.85 10.59 17.89
C ILE A 279 -23.63 10.40 18.79
N ARG A 280 -23.40 11.32 19.72
CA ARG A 280 -22.45 11.14 20.83
C ARG A 280 -23.16 10.42 21.96
N ASN A 281 -22.74 9.19 22.30
CA ASN A 281 -23.50 8.34 23.21
C ASN A 281 -23.38 8.75 24.70
N PHE A 282 -22.30 9.44 25.07
CA PHE A 282 -21.94 9.83 26.44
C PHE A 282 -21.46 11.27 26.48
#